data_AF-A0A953PG31-F1
#
_entry.id   AF-A0A953PG31-F1
#
_cell.length_a   1.000
_cell.length_b   1.000
_cell.length_c   1.000
_cell.angle_alpha   90.00
_cell.angle_beta   90.00
_cell.angle_gamma   90.00
#
_symmetry.space_group_name_H-M   'P 1'
#
loop_
_entity.id
_entity.type
_entity.pdbx_description
1 polymer ?
#
loop_
_entity_poly.entity_id
_entity_poly.type
_entity_poly.pdbx_seq_one_letter_code
_entity_poly.pdbx_strand_id
1 'polypeptide(L)'
;MLSSCLNPSCNASFRYLYDGRIFTVERFVTSPDGLNTERIIEHYWLCGPCSRSMKVVVENGAPTAAPIHTERTTASGVDAPRQCLVG
;
A
#
# COMPACT_ATOMS: atom_id res chain seq x y z
N MET A 1 -6.30 -0.02 -17.28
CA MET A 1 -5.30 1.03 -17.60
C MET A 1 -5.08 1.85 -16.33
N LEU A 2 -3.83 2.04 -15.89
CA LEU A 2 -3.50 2.84 -14.71
C LEU A 2 -3.75 4.33 -15.05
N SER A 3 -4.92 4.86 -14.76
CA SER A 3 -5.28 6.25 -15.12
C SER A 3 -5.19 7.21 -13.94
N SER A 4 -5.50 6.73 -12.73
CA SER A 4 -5.60 7.54 -11.53
C SER A 4 -5.10 6.80 -10.30
N CYS A 5 -4.80 7.57 -9.25
CA CYS A 5 -4.49 7.03 -7.94
C CYS A 5 -5.67 6.18 -7.43
N LEU A 6 -5.39 5.02 -6.82
CA LEU A 6 -6.42 4.15 -6.24
C LEU A 6 -7.05 4.75 -4.97
N ASN A 7 -6.40 5.72 -4.32
CA ASN A 7 -7.01 6.41 -3.18
C ASN A 7 -8.19 7.28 -3.69
N PRO A 8 -9.45 6.99 -3.29
CA PRO A 8 -10.62 7.72 -3.78
C PRO A 8 -10.63 9.19 -3.35
N SER A 9 -9.91 9.54 -2.28
CA SER A 9 -9.73 10.93 -1.84
C SER A 9 -8.62 11.68 -2.59
N CYS A 10 -7.97 11.04 -3.57
CA CYS A 10 -6.84 11.60 -4.32
C CYS A 10 -7.17 11.67 -5.82
N ASN A 11 -7.05 12.87 -6.39
CA ASN A 11 -7.29 13.11 -7.82
C ASN A 11 -6.00 13.12 -8.66
N ALA A 12 -4.92 12.49 -8.18
CA ALA A 12 -3.68 12.42 -8.94
C ALA A 12 -3.87 11.53 -10.18
N SER A 13 -3.60 12.10 -11.36
CA SER A 13 -3.58 11.37 -12.62
C SER A 13 -2.22 10.69 -12.83
N PHE A 14 -2.24 9.49 -13.39
CA PHE A 14 -1.03 8.74 -13.73
C PHE A 14 -0.36 9.37 -14.96
N ARG A 15 0.49 10.38 -14.73
CA ARG A 15 1.21 11.09 -15.80
C ARG A 15 2.63 10.57 -16.03
N TYR A 16 3.31 10.16 -14.96
CA TYR A 16 4.71 9.72 -15.02
C TYR A 16 4.97 8.57 -14.04
N LEU A 17 5.72 7.56 -14.52
CA LEU A 17 6.10 6.37 -13.75
C LEU A 17 6.99 6.66 -12.53
N TYR A 18 7.61 7.84 -12.47
CA TYR A 18 8.54 8.22 -11.41
C TYR A 18 7.86 8.70 -10.12
N ASP A 19 6.56 8.99 -10.16
CA ASP A 19 5.80 9.41 -8.98
C ASP A 19 4.84 8.30 -8.56
N GLY A 20 5.08 7.69 -7.41
CA GLY A 20 4.22 6.65 -6.82
C GLY A 20 4.76 5.23 -6.86
N ARG A 21 3.86 4.27 -6.61
CA ARG A 21 4.15 2.83 -6.62
C ARG A 21 3.05 2.07 -7.34
N ILE A 22 3.46 1.06 -8.09
CA ILE A 22 2.56 0.09 -8.70
C ILE A 22 2.45 -1.11 -7.76
N PHE A 23 1.22 -1.56 -7.55
CA PHE A 23 0.86 -2.74 -6.78
C PHE A 23 0.29 -3.76 -7.73
N THR A 24 0.81 -4.99 -7.66
CA THR A 24 0.30 -6.11 -8.44
C THR A 24 -0.63 -6.94 -7.57
N VAL A 25 -1.85 -7.13 -8.04
CA VAL A 25 -2.85 -8.01 -7.43
C VAL A 25 -3.01 -9.20 -8.35
N GLU A 26 -2.80 -10.39 -7.79
CA GLU A 26 -3.01 -11.64 -8.49
C GLU A 26 -4.30 -12.29 -8.00
N ARG A 27 -5.16 -12.68 -8.93
CA ARG A 27 -6.35 -13.48 -8.64
C ARG A 27 -6.32 -14.75 -9.46
N PHE A 28 -6.81 -15.83 -8.87
CA PHE A 28 -7.03 -17.09 -9.56
C PHE A 28 -8.53 -17.23 -9.78
N VAL A 29 -8.94 -17.31 -11.04
CA VAL A 29 -10.34 -17.53 -11.42
C VAL A 29 -10.45 -18.96 -11.92
N THR A 30 -11.12 -19.80 -11.15
CA THR A 30 -11.44 -21.16 -11.58
C THR A 30 -12.71 -21.12 -12.43
N SER A 31 -12.66 -21.73 -13.61
CA SER A 31 -13.81 -21.93 -14.49
C SER A 31 -14.95 -22.62 -13.73
N PRO A 32 -16.23 -22.38 -14.11
CA PRO A 32 -17.37 -23.05 -13.47
C PRO A 32 -17.27 -24.58 -13.49
N ASP A 33 -16.63 -25.12 -14.53
CA ASP A 33 -16.44 -26.56 -14.73
C ASP A 33 -15.32 -27.14 -13.87
N GLY A 34 -14.56 -26.29 -13.14
CA GLY A 34 -13.44 -26.70 -12.29
C GLY A 34 -12.19 -27.18 -13.03
N LEU A 35 -12.24 -27.28 -14.37
CA LEU A 35 -11.19 -27.88 -15.19
C LEU A 35 -10.05 -26.90 -15.54
N ASN A 36 -10.32 -25.59 -15.47
CA ASN A 36 -9.34 -24.57 -15.76
C ASN A 36 -9.26 -23.54 -14.62
N THR A 37 -8.04 -23.16 -14.25
CA THR A 37 -7.78 -22.05 -13.33
C THR A 37 -6.91 -21.03 -14.04
N GLU A 38 -7.47 -19.86 -14.28
CA GLU A 38 -6.80 -18.75 -14.93
C GLU A 38 -6.17 -17.82 -13.87
N ARG A 39 -4.90 -17.49 -14.05
CA ARG A 39 -4.21 -16.48 -13.23
C ARG A 39 -4.37 -15.12 -13.90
N ILE A 40 -5.10 -14.21 -13.27
CA ILE A 40 -5.28 -12.84 -13.72
C ILE A 40 -4.39 -11.94 -12.87
N ILE A 41 -3.58 -11.14 -13.55
CA ILE A 41 -2.66 -10.18 -12.94
C ILE A 41 -3.18 -8.78 -13.25
N GLU A 42 -3.49 -8.02 -12.21
CA GLU A 42 -3.97 -6.65 -12.31
C GLU A 42 -3.00 -5.69 -11.61
N HIS A 43 -2.79 -4.53 -12.22
CA HIS A 43 -1.92 -3.50 -11.67
C HIS A 43 -2.72 -2.30 -11.19
N TYR A 44 -2.37 -1.81 -10.01
CA TYR A 44 -2.95 -0.64 -9.35
C TYR A 44 -1.86 0.36 -9.01
N TRP A 45 -2.16 1.65 -9.00
CA TRP A 45 -1.17 2.68 -8.72
C TRP A 45 -1.63 3.60 -7.59
N LEU A 46 -0.71 3.89 -6.67
CA LEU A 46 -0.84 4.99 -5.72
C LEU A 46 0.24 6.02 -6.04
N CYS A 47 -0.13 7.30 -6.10
CA CYS A 47 0.84 8.39 -6.26
C CYS A 47 1.85 8.44 -5.10
N GLY A 48 2.95 9.18 -5.26
CA GLY A 48 4.03 9.24 -4.27
C GLY A 48 3.54 9.47 -2.83
N PRO A 49 2.73 10.50 -2.56
CA PRO A 49 2.16 10.76 -1.24
C PRO A 49 1.33 9.59 -0.69
N CYS A 50 0.37 9.06 -1.48
CA CYS A 50 -0.51 7.99 -1.01
C CYS A 50 0.26 6.68 -0.79
N SER A 51 1.22 6.37 -1.66
CA SER A 51 2.03 5.14 -1.55
C SER A 51 2.91 5.08 -0.29
N ARG A 52 3.12 6.21 0.40
CA ARG A 52 3.90 6.27 1.65
C ARG A 52 3.07 5.96 2.90
N SER A 53 1.76 6.19 2.85
CA SER A 53 0.87 6.03 4.00
C SER A 53 -0.25 5.02 3.77
N MET A 54 -0.43 4.54 2.54
CA MET A 54 -1.46 3.58 2.14
C MET A 54 -0.88 2.38 1.40
N LYS A 55 -1.60 1.27 1.50
CA LYS A 55 -1.37 0.02 0.77
C LYS A 55 -2.63 -0.35 -0.01
N VAL A 56 -2.48 -1.20 -1.01
CA VAL A 56 -3.61 -1.82 -1.70
C VAL A 56 -3.99 -3.10 -0.97
N VAL A 57 -5.26 -3.22 -0.60
CA VAL A 57 -5.87 -4.43 -0.02
C VAL A 57 -7.00 -4.89 -0.93
N VAL A 58 -7.29 -6.18 -0.95
CA VAL A 58 -8.44 -6.71 -1.68
C VAL A 58 -9.55 -6.99 -0.67
N GLU A 59 -10.60 -6.19 -0.70
CA GLU A 59 -11.79 -6.32 0.16
C GLU A 59 -12.98 -6.71 -0.71
N ASN A 60 -13.67 -7.81 -0.38
CA ASN A 60 -14.78 -8.35 -1.17
C ASN A 60 -14.45 -8.59 -2.66
N GLY A 61 -13.19 -8.92 -2.95
CA GLY A 61 -12.71 -9.12 -4.33
C GLY A 61 -12.43 -7.81 -5.09
N ALA A 62 -12.59 -6.65 -4.45
CA ALA A 62 -12.28 -5.34 -5.01
C ALA A 62 -11.01 -4.74 -4.38
N PRO A 63 -10.08 -4.22 -5.18
CA PRO A 63 -8.88 -3.56 -4.67
C PRO A 63 -9.21 -2.17 -4.12
N THR A 64 -8.83 -1.94 -2.86
CA THR A 64 -9.08 -0.71 -2.11
C THR A 64 -7.79 -0.18 -1.49
N ALA A 65 -7.62 1.14 -1.45
CA ALA A 65 -6.51 1.76 -0.74
C ALA A 65 -6.83 1.87 0.76
N ALA A 66 -6.02 1.23 1.61
CA ALA A 66 -6.16 1.29 3.06
C ALA A 66 -4.90 1.88 3.70
N PRO A 67 -5.01 2.58 4.86
CA PRO A 67 -3.84 3.04 5.59
C PRO A 67 -2.90 1.88 5.92
N ILE A 68 -1.60 2.13 5.80
CA ILE A 68 -0.60 1.27 6.41
C ILE A 68 -0.76 1.49 7.91
N HIS A 69 -1.18 0.46 8.65
CA HIS A 69 -1.09 0.48 10.11
C HIS A 69 0.38 0.65 10.45
N THR A 70 0.80 1.90 10.64
CA THR A 70 2.02 2.20 11.37
C THR A 70 1.59 1.95 12.80
N GLU A 71 1.88 0.76 13.33
CA GLU A 71 2.05 0.67 14.78
C GLU A 71 3.03 1.79 15.10
N ARG A 72 2.48 2.84 15.71
CA ARG A 72 3.23 3.95 16.23
C ARG A 72 4.03 3.33 17.35
N THR A 73 5.22 2.78 17.03
CA THR A 73 6.25 2.54 18.02
C THR A 73 6.42 3.90 18.67
N THR A 74 5.82 4.03 19.84
CA THR A 74 5.87 5.22 20.67
C THR A 74 7.33 5.40 21.02
N ALA A 75 8.05 6.17 20.22
CA ALA A 75 9.23 6.88 20.66
C ALA A 75 8.78 7.99 21.63
N SER A 76 8.19 7.60 22.76
CA SER A 76 8.36 8.31 24.02
C SER A 76 9.74 7.87 24.51
N GLY A 77 10.75 8.68 24.67
CA GLY A 77 10.79 10.12 24.79
C GLY A 77 11.92 10.42 25.76
N VAL A 78 12.63 11.52 25.49
CA VAL A 78 13.35 12.33 26.47
C VAL A 78 14.68 11.76 27.00
N ASP A 79 15.74 12.22 26.32
CA ASP A 79 17.01 12.69 26.86
C ASP A 79 17.02 12.97 28.38
N ALA A 80 17.93 12.32 29.10
CA ALA A 80 18.34 12.74 30.44
C ALA A 80 19.86 12.59 30.55
N PRO A 81 20.64 13.68 30.70
CA PRO A 81 22.07 13.59 30.96
C PRO A 81 22.27 13.49 32.46
N ARG A 82 22.70 12.33 32.99
CA ARG A 82 23.18 12.24 34.38
C ARG A 82 24.42 11.36 34.52
N GLN A 83 25.56 12.04 34.37
CA GLN A 83 26.72 12.07 35.28
C GLN A 83 27.51 10.78 35.53
N CYS A 84 28.80 10.87 35.23
CA CYS A 84 29.87 10.01 35.67
C CYS A 84 29.85 9.80 37.19
N LEU A 85 29.93 8.55 37.65
CA LEU A 85 30.26 8.23 39.04
C LEU A 85 31.74 7.85 39.12
N VAL A 86 32.48 8.64 39.91
CA VAL A 86 33.84 8.34 40.39
C VAL A 86 33.73 7.29 41.49
N GLY A 87 34.61 6.29 41.46
CA GLY A 87 34.83 5.30 42.52
C GLY A 87 36.10 4.53 42.24
#